data_AF-A0A7X3XB55-F1
#
_entry.id   AF-A0A7X3XB55-F1
#
_cell.length_a   1.000
_cell.length_b   1.000
_cell.length_c   1.000
_cell.angle_alpha   90.00
_cell.angle_beta   90.00
_cell.angle_gamma   90.00
#
_symmetry.space_group_name_H-M   'P 1'
#
loop_
_entity.id
_entity.type
_entity.pdbx_description
1 polymer ?
#
loop_
_entity_poly.entity_id
_entity_poly.type
_entity_poly.pdbx_seq_one_letter_code
_entity_poly.pdbx_strand_id
1 'polypeptide(L)'
;MRNMFLALLIVCAASSFAQAELFPNSGPPGATVTIGGAAFGEFVSTAENRVDFNGMPALIQLWEPDLVMVKVPLGAKSGDVTVSGPKGTAVAGRFAIQQVKITKLVPPEAEPGSVLTIEGEHFGNTAGSRDPNTMFGVNRVLINGILSEILKWRPGKIDVKIPANAESGDVIVQLASSDPLPDGSCCAPVKYAESNPMPVSLIPSISFAPNRGPVGTKVVLSGQQFGDAKGPNDAITIGGKPVTIAKWSPRTIVVHVPLNAVSGP
;
A
#
# COMPACT_ATOMS: atom_id res chain seq x y z
N MET A 1 -27.67 69.14 -35.89
CA MET A 1 -27.50 67.79 -36.46
C MET A 1 -26.02 67.46 -36.49
N ARG A 2 -25.52 66.71 -35.49
CA ARG A 2 -24.21 66.04 -35.59
C ARG A 2 -24.28 64.80 -34.72
N ASN A 3 -24.35 63.66 -35.40
CA ASN A 3 -24.62 62.34 -34.83
C ASN A 3 -23.50 61.93 -33.88
N MET A 4 -23.89 61.59 -32.65
CA MET A 4 -23.05 60.97 -31.64
C MET A 4 -23.01 59.46 -31.94
N PHE A 5 -21.92 58.97 -32.53
CA PHE A 5 -21.68 57.54 -32.67
C PHE A 5 -21.28 56.99 -31.30
N LEU A 6 -22.22 56.29 -30.65
CA LEU A 6 -21.95 55.49 -29.48
C LEU A 6 -21.25 54.20 -29.94
N ALA A 7 -19.92 54.16 -29.82
CA ALA A 7 -19.17 52.93 -30.02
C ALA A 7 -19.45 51.99 -28.84
N LEU A 8 -20.33 51.02 -29.06
CA LEU A 8 -20.56 49.92 -28.12
C LEU A 8 -19.31 49.04 -28.11
N LEU A 9 -18.44 49.24 -27.12
CA LEU A 9 -17.37 48.31 -26.79
C LEU A 9 -18.03 47.02 -26.28
N ILE A 10 -18.19 46.04 -27.16
CA ILE A 10 -18.47 44.66 -26.77
C ILE A 10 -17.17 44.16 -26.12
N VAL A 11 -17.09 44.26 -24.80
CA VAL A 11 -16.14 43.48 -24.02
C VAL A 11 -16.56 42.03 -24.19
N CYS A 12 -15.91 41.32 -25.11
CA CYS A 12 -15.97 39.86 -25.13
C CYS A 12 -15.31 39.42 -23.81
N ALA A 13 -16.12 39.13 -22.80
CA ALA A 13 -15.65 38.45 -21.61
C ALA A 13 -15.23 37.06 -22.08
N ALA A 14 -13.95 36.91 -22.42
CA ALA A 14 -13.34 35.60 -22.43
C ALA A 14 -13.52 35.09 -21.01
N SER A 15 -14.47 34.19 -20.81
CA SER A 15 -14.58 33.38 -19.61
C SER A 15 -13.36 32.47 -19.63
N SER A 16 -12.21 33.01 -19.24
CA SER A 16 -11.07 32.19 -18.87
C SER A 16 -11.52 31.38 -17.67
N PHE A 17 -11.11 30.13 -17.61
CA PHE A 17 -11.13 29.40 -16.35
C PHE A 17 -10.52 30.31 -15.28
N ALA A 18 -11.29 30.65 -14.24
CA ALA A 18 -10.70 31.29 -13.07
C ALA A 18 -9.68 30.30 -12.51
N GLN A 19 -8.54 30.82 -12.07
CA GLN A 19 -7.33 30.06 -11.68
C GLN A 19 -7.69 28.72 -11.02
N ALA A 20 -7.62 27.64 -11.80
CA ALA A 20 -7.84 26.31 -11.27
C ALA A 20 -6.68 25.97 -10.32
N GLU A 21 -7.02 25.45 -9.15
CA GLU A 21 -6.06 25.06 -8.12
C GLU A 21 -6.20 23.57 -7.84
N LEU A 22 -5.10 22.85 -8.03
CA LEU A 22 -5.03 21.43 -7.74
C LEU A 22 -4.50 21.18 -6.32
N PHE A 23 -5.16 20.29 -5.59
CA PHE A 23 -4.76 19.85 -4.25
C PHE A 23 -5.07 18.36 -4.02
N PRO A 24 -4.11 17.58 -3.47
CA PRO A 24 -2.71 17.94 -3.27
C PRO A 24 -1.97 18.13 -4.60
N ASN A 25 -0.81 18.79 -4.57
CA ASN A 25 0.08 18.97 -5.73
C ASN A 25 1.14 17.88 -5.88
N SER A 26 1.06 16.84 -5.07
CA SER A 26 1.90 15.68 -5.16
C SER A 26 1.21 14.46 -4.56
N GLY A 27 1.64 13.28 -4.99
CA GLY A 27 1.10 12.02 -4.49
C GLY A 27 1.49 10.83 -5.36
N PRO A 28 1.28 9.61 -4.85
CA PRO A 28 1.49 8.39 -5.63
C PRO A 28 0.35 8.16 -6.63
N PRO A 29 0.54 7.25 -7.60
CA PRO A 29 -0.56 6.71 -8.39
C PRO A 29 -1.71 6.19 -7.51
N GLY A 30 -2.94 6.36 -7.97
CA GLY A 30 -4.16 6.05 -7.22
C GLY A 30 -4.57 7.07 -6.17
N ALA A 31 -3.75 8.09 -5.90
CA ALA A 31 -4.15 9.21 -5.04
C ALA A 31 -5.33 9.97 -5.64
N THR A 32 -6.20 10.52 -4.78
CA THR A 32 -7.27 11.43 -5.21
C THR A 32 -6.72 12.85 -5.25
N VAL A 33 -6.94 13.53 -6.37
CA VAL A 33 -6.63 14.95 -6.56
C VAL A 33 -7.93 15.69 -6.75
N THR A 34 -8.08 16.79 -6.02
CA THR A 34 -9.19 17.73 -6.17
C THR A 34 -8.68 18.92 -6.95
N ILE A 35 -9.45 19.36 -7.94
CA ILE A 35 -9.18 20.54 -8.74
C ILE A 35 -10.34 21.48 -8.50
N GLY A 36 -10.09 22.54 -7.73
CA GLY A 36 -11.04 23.63 -7.53
C GLY A 36 -10.87 24.68 -8.61
N GLY A 37 -11.92 25.42 -8.94
CA GLY A 37 -11.85 26.51 -9.91
C GLY A 37 -13.22 27.11 -10.16
N ALA A 38 -13.37 27.81 -11.28
CA ALA A 38 -14.69 28.23 -11.74
C ALA A 38 -14.86 27.88 -13.22
N ALA A 39 -16.12 27.65 -13.60
CA ALA A 39 -16.55 27.45 -14.98
C ALA A 39 -16.04 26.17 -15.67
N PHE A 40 -15.83 25.07 -14.92
CA PHE A 40 -15.71 23.70 -15.48
C PHE A 40 -16.93 23.30 -16.30
N GLY A 41 -18.09 23.90 -15.99
CA GLY A 41 -19.35 23.59 -16.66
C GLY A 41 -19.87 22.21 -16.28
N GLU A 42 -20.99 21.84 -16.88
CA GLU A 42 -21.61 20.53 -16.64
C GLU A 42 -20.78 19.41 -17.28
N PHE A 43 -20.86 18.23 -16.67
CA PHE A 43 -20.35 17.02 -17.29
C PHE A 43 -21.24 16.63 -18.48
N VAL A 44 -20.66 16.55 -19.67
CA VAL A 44 -21.38 16.18 -20.90
C VAL A 44 -21.10 14.72 -21.23
N SER A 45 -19.82 14.38 -21.37
CA SER A 45 -19.37 13.02 -21.65
C SER A 45 -17.91 12.90 -21.31
N THR A 46 -17.42 11.67 -21.24
CA THR A 46 -15.98 11.42 -21.12
C THR A 46 -15.25 12.08 -22.29
N ALA A 47 -15.69 11.94 -23.55
CA ALA A 47 -15.00 12.52 -24.71
C ALA A 47 -14.73 14.04 -24.60
N GLU A 48 -15.65 14.80 -24.01
CA GLU A 48 -15.56 16.25 -23.85
C GLU A 48 -14.89 16.67 -22.53
N ASN A 49 -15.12 15.92 -21.45
CA ASN A 49 -14.61 16.20 -20.12
C ASN A 49 -13.41 15.31 -19.80
N ARG A 50 -12.23 15.91 -19.77
CA ARG A 50 -10.94 15.22 -19.56
C ARG A 50 -10.12 15.90 -18.49
N VAL A 51 -9.40 15.09 -17.73
CA VAL A 51 -8.28 15.56 -16.91
C VAL A 51 -7.08 14.70 -17.25
N ASP A 52 -5.96 15.34 -17.58
CA ASP A 52 -4.74 14.65 -18.00
C ASP A 52 -3.57 15.06 -17.11
N PHE A 53 -2.84 14.07 -16.62
CA PHE A 53 -1.58 14.24 -15.89
C PHE A 53 -0.43 14.10 -16.88
N ASN A 54 0.10 15.23 -17.35
CA ASN A 54 1.16 15.28 -18.35
C ASN A 54 0.85 14.41 -19.59
N GLY A 55 -0.38 14.54 -20.10
CA GLY A 55 -0.90 13.78 -21.24
C GLY A 55 -1.41 12.37 -20.94
N MET A 56 -1.38 11.92 -19.67
CA MET A 56 -1.98 10.65 -19.28
C MET A 56 -3.38 10.86 -18.70
N PRO A 57 -4.44 10.26 -19.29
CA PRO A 57 -5.82 10.49 -18.85
C PRO A 57 -6.07 9.94 -17.46
N ALA A 58 -6.69 10.75 -16.61
CA ALA A 58 -7.11 10.40 -15.27
C ALA A 58 -8.57 9.95 -15.25
N LEU A 59 -8.88 9.08 -14.29
CA LEU A 59 -10.25 8.69 -14.01
C LEU A 59 -10.95 9.81 -13.23
N ILE A 60 -12.01 10.37 -13.81
CA ILE A 60 -12.87 11.36 -13.16
C ILE A 60 -13.82 10.64 -12.19
N GLN A 61 -13.79 11.03 -10.92
CA GLN A 61 -14.68 10.52 -9.86
C GLN A 61 -15.89 11.44 -9.64
N LEU A 62 -15.68 12.74 -9.79
CA LEU A 62 -16.70 13.77 -9.64
C LEU A 62 -16.39 14.92 -10.57
N TRP A 63 -17.43 15.49 -11.19
CA TRP A 63 -17.34 16.69 -12.01
C TRP A 63 -18.51 17.60 -11.70
N GLU A 64 -18.20 18.75 -11.11
CA GLU A 64 -19.11 19.84 -10.80
C GLU A 64 -18.57 21.13 -11.41
N PRO A 65 -19.39 22.18 -11.59
CA PRO A 65 -18.98 23.41 -12.27
C PRO A 65 -17.77 24.15 -11.67
N ASP A 66 -17.47 23.93 -10.39
CA ASP A 66 -16.39 24.55 -9.61
C ASP A 66 -15.46 23.53 -8.92
N LEU A 67 -15.72 22.23 -9.06
CA LEU A 67 -14.97 21.17 -8.41
C LEU A 67 -14.85 19.92 -9.30
N VAL A 68 -13.62 19.42 -9.50
CA VAL A 68 -13.38 18.14 -10.17
C VAL A 68 -12.53 17.25 -9.26
N MET A 69 -12.93 16.00 -9.06
CA MET A 69 -12.13 15.01 -8.34
C MET A 69 -11.69 13.91 -9.28
N VAL A 70 -10.39 13.60 -9.27
CA VAL A 70 -9.79 12.59 -10.16
C VAL A 70 -8.84 11.66 -9.41
N LYS A 71 -8.53 10.51 -10.02
CA LYS A 71 -7.46 9.62 -9.58
C LYS A 71 -6.19 9.82 -10.40
N VAL A 72 -5.04 9.91 -9.74
CA VAL A 72 -3.72 9.91 -10.40
C VAL A 72 -3.54 8.57 -11.13
N PRO A 73 -3.35 8.56 -12.46
CA PRO A 73 -3.23 7.31 -13.21
C PRO A 73 -1.88 6.62 -12.99
N LEU A 74 -1.82 5.31 -13.23
CA LEU A 74 -0.66 4.47 -12.90
C LEU A 74 0.65 4.93 -13.56
N GLY A 75 0.55 5.29 -14.84
CA GLY A 75 1.68 5.71 -15.67
C GLY A 75 1.93 7.22 -15.68
N ALA A 76 1.25 7.98 -14.82
CA ALA A 76 1.42 9.43 -14.75
C ALA A 76 2.88 9.82 -14.51
N LYS A 77 3.30 10.92 -15.14
CA LYS A 77 4.61 11.54 -14.92
C LYS A 77 4.41 12.92 -14.28
N SER A 78 5.39 13.34 -13.48
CA SER A 78 5.39 14.70 -12.94
C SER A 78 5.33 15.72 -14.08
N GLY A 79 4.52 16.76 -13.92
CA GLY A 79 4.27 17.73 -14.98
C GLY A 79 2.97 18.48 -14.80
N ASP A 80 2.52 19.11 -15.87
CA ASP A 80 1.29 19.90 -15.87
C ASP A 80 0.06 18.97 -15.80
N VAL A 81 -0.96 19.41 -15.07
CA VAL A 81 -2.29 18.80 -15.06
C VAL A 81 -3.21 19.72 -15.86
N THR A 82 -3.86 19.17 -16.89
CA THR A 82 -4.81 19.90 -17.72
C THR A 82 -6.22 19.42 -17.50
N VAL A 83 -7.17 20.36 -17.49
CA VAL A 83 -8.61 20.09 -17.46
C VAL A 83 -9.19 20.57 -18.79
N SER A 84 -9.88 19.69 -19.51
CA SER A 84 -10.58 20.01 -20.75
C SER A 84 -12.07 19.81 -20.56
N GLY A 85 -12.86 20.77 -21.03
CA GLY A 85 -14.31 20.69 -21.11
C GLY A 85 -14.83 21.36 -22.39
N PRO A 86 -16.16 21.44 -22.58
CA PRO A 86 -16.77 21.99 -23.79
C PRO A 86 -16.35 23.44 -24.12
N LYS A 87 -15.89 24.20 -23.12
CA LYS A 87 -15.46 25.60 -23.25
C LYS A 87 -13.96 25.76 -23.56
N GLY A 88 -13.20 24.66 -23.58
CA GLY A 88 -11.78 24.64 -23.85
C GLY A 88 -10.96 23.93 -22.77
N THR A 89 -9.65 24.10 -22.84
CA THR A 89 -8.67 23.46 -21.95
C THR A 89 -7.95 24.50 -21.12
N ALA A 90 -7.69 24.18 -19.85
CA ALA A 90 -6.87 24.99 -18.94
C ALA A 90 -5.85 24.12 -18.20
N VAL A 91 -4.73 24.73 -17.83
CA VAL A 91 -3.76 24.13 -16.92
C VAL A 91 -4.24 24.38 -15.49
N ALA A 92 -4.47 23.31 -14.73
CA ALA A 92 -4.88 23.35 -13.33
C ALA A 92 -3.70 23.48 -12.36
N GLY A 93 -2.46 23.35 -12.87
CA GLY A 93 -1.21 23.46 -12.11
C GLY A 93 -0.24 22.34 -12.45
N ARG A 94 0.78 22.15 -11.59
CA ARG A 94 1.77 21.07 -11.71
C ARG A 94 1.61 20.05 -10.61
N PHE A 95 1.71 18.77 -10.97
CA PHE A 95 1.67 17.65 -10.03
C PHE A 95 3.01 16.91 -10.00
N ALA A 96 3.49 16.57 -8.80
CA ALA A 96 4.68 15.76 -8.61
C ALA A 96 4.30 14.32 -8.22
N ILE A 97 4.68 13.36 -9.06
CA ILE A 97 4.48 11.93 -8.80
C ILE A 97 5.46 11.48 -7.73
N GLN A 98 4.91 10.88 -6.67
CA GLN A 98 5.68 10.34 -5.56
C GLN A 98 5.71 8.81 -5.65
N GLN A 99 6.90 8.22 -5.65
CA GLN A 99 7.04 6.76 -5.68
C GLN A 99 6.87 6.20 -4.28
N VAL A 100 6.05 5.17 -4.14
CA VAL A 100 5.91 4.44 -2.89
C VAL A 100 7.22 3.76 -2.50
N LYS A 101 7.62 3.87 -1.23
CA LYS A 101 8.94 3.41 -0.79
C LYS A 101 8.89 2.87 0.63
N ILE A 102 9.49 1.70 0.84
CA ILE A 102 9.72 1.13 2.17
C ILE A 102 11.11 1.55 2.63
N THR A 103 11.21 2.13 3.83
CA THR A 103 12.49 2.52 4.43
C THR A 103 12.94 1.57 5.53
N LYS A 104 12.01 0.93 6.24
CA LYS A 104 12.33 0.05 7.37
C LYS A 104 11.22 -0.94 7.67
N LEU A 105 11.62 -2.12 8.14
CA LEU A 105 10.74 -3.12 8.73
C LEU A 105 11.06 -3.28 10.22
N VAL A 106 10.01 -3.37 11.04
CA VAL A 106 10.13 -3.55 12.49
C VAL A 106 9.15 -4.64 12.96
N PRO A 107 9.65 -5.75 13.51
CA PRO A 107 11.06 -6.16 13.57
C PRO A 107 11.60 -6.61 12.18
N PRO A 108 12.93 -6.61 11.96
CA PRO A 108 13.54 -7.15 10.72
C PRO A 108 13.54 -8.69 10.67
N GLU A 109 13.41 -9.33 11.83
CA GLU A 109 13.23 -10.77 12.01
C GLU A 109 11.95 -10.99 12.81
N ALA A 110 11.03 -11.79 12.29
CA ALA A 110 9.68 -11.90 12.82
C ALA A 110 9.14 -13.33 12.76
N GLU A 111 8.14 -13.63 13.57
CA GLU A 111 7.44 -14.91 13.52
C GLU A 111 6.18 -14.83 12.62
N PRO A 112 5.83 -15.87 11.85
CA PRO A 112 4.55 -15.95 11.18
C PRO A 112 3.38 -15.71 12.16
N GLY A 113 2.38 -14.94 11.74
CA GLY A 113 1.24 -14.55 12.59
C GLY A 113 1.49 -13.35 13.51
N SER A 114 2.74 -12.92 13.69
CA SER A 114 3.07 -11.69 14.44
C SER A 114 2.75 -10.42 13.63
N VAL A 115 2.87 -9.26 14.28
CA VAL A 115 2.68 -7.95 13.63
C VAL A 115 4.01 -7.47 13.07
N LEU A 116 3.99 -7.09 11.80
CA LEU A 116 5.08 -6.38 11.14
C LEU A 116 4.71 -4.91 10.95
N THR A 117 5.52 -4.01 11.49
CA THR A 117 5.47 -2.58 11.17
C THR A 117 6.34 -2.30 9.94
N ILE A 118 5.76 -1.64 8.95
CA ILE A 118 6.41 -1.17 7.72
C ILE A 118 6.46 0.35 7.80
N GLU A 119 7.66 0.93 7.88
CA GLU A 119 7.88 2.38 7.80
C GLU A 119 8.33 2.74 6.39
N GLY A 120 7.91 3.91 5.92
CA GLY A 120 8.26 4.36 4.59
C GLY A 120 7.64 5.69 4.21
N GLU A 121 7.54 5.90 2.91
CA GLU A 121 7.13 7.16 2.29
C GLU A 121 6.04 6.89 1.25
N HIS A 122 5.10 7.83 1.16
CA HIS A 122 4.11 7.90 0.08
C HIS A 122 3.17 6.68 -0.01
N PHE A 123 2.81 6.06 1.12
CA PHE A 123 1.80 4.98 1.16
C PHE A 123 0.37 5.48 0.90
N GLY A 124 0.15 6.78 0.82
CA GLY A 124 -1.19 7.36 0.75
C GLY A 124 -1.96 7.24 2.08
N ASN A 125 -3.14 7.85 2.13
CA ASN A 125 -3.87 8.05 3.38
C ASN A 125 -4.71 6.84 3.83
N THR A 126 -5.00 5.89 2.93
CA THR A 126 -5.92 4.79 3.19
C THR A 126 -5.48 3.54 2.45
N ALA A 127 -5.83 2.36 2.98
CA ALA A 127 -5.71 1.10 2.28
C ALA A 127 -6.80 0.90 1.20
N GLY A 128 -7.78 1.81 1.12
CA GLY A 128 -8.99 1.65 0.32
C GLY A 128 -10.10 0.94 1.09
N SER A 129 -11.24 0.75 0.43
CA SER A 129 -12.38 0.00 1.01
C SER A 129 -12.05 -1.48 1.08
N ARG A 130 -12.43 -2.18 2.16
CA ARG A 130 -12.24 -3.64 2.24
C ARG A 130 -13.24 -4.43 1.36
N ASP A 131 -14.18 -3.75 0.70
CA ASP A 131 -15.13 -4.38 -0.22
C ASP A 131 -14.46 -4.70 -1.57
N PRO A 132 -14.35 -6.00 -1.94
CA PRO A 132 -13.73 -6.42 -3.20
C PRO A 132 -14.50 -5.95 -4.45
N ASN A 133 -15.73 -5.44 -4.31
CA ASN A 133 -16.50 -4.87 -5.42
C ASN A 133 -16.23 -3.37 -5.62
N THR A 134 -15.33 -2.75 -4.85
CA THR A 134 -15.01 -1.34 -5.06
C THR A 134 -14.26 -1.12 -6.37
N MET A 135 -14.83 -0.29 -7.24
CA MET A 135 -14.31 0.04 -8.58
C MET A 135 -12.88 0.61 -8.59
N PHE A 136 -12.38 1.12 -7.45
CA PHE A 136 -11.11 1.85 -7.37
C PHE A 136 -9.92 1.00 -6.87
N GLY A 137 -10.14 -0.30 -6.62
CA GLY A 137 -9.13 -1.20 -6.10
C GLY A 137 -8.77 -0.95 -4.62
N VAL A 138 -7.93 -1.84 -4.08
CA VAL A 138 -7.51 -1.82 -2.68
C VAL A 138 -6.00 -1.93 -2.61
N ASN A 139 -5.36 -1.12 -1.77
CA ASN A 139 -3.93 -1.20 -1.56
C ASN A 139 -3.60 -2.50 -0.81
N ARG A 140 -2.41 -3.05 -1.06
CA ARG A 140 -2.01 -4.36 -0.56
C ARG A 140 -0.61 -4.33 0.01
N VAL A 141 -0.36 -5.28 0.90
CA VAL A 141 1.00 -5.63 1.32
C VAL A 141 1.19 -7.11 1.05
N LEU A 142 2.26 -7.44 0.34
CA LEU A 142 2.68 -8.80 0.05
C LEU A 142 3.93 -9.12 0.86
N ILE A 143 3.99 -10.30 1.45
CA ILE A 143 5.21 -10.87 2.06
C ILE A 143 5.52 -12.14 1.28
N ASN A 144 6.64 -12.14 0.55
CA ASN A 144 7.01 -13.20 -0.38
C ASN A 144 5.86 -13.58 -1.34
N GLY A 145 5.17 -12.57 -1.88
CA GLY A 145 4.02 -12.75 -2.76
C GLY A 145 2.69 -13.12 -2.08
N ILE A 146 2.68 -13.37 -0.76
CA ILE A 146 1.47 -13.72 -0.02
C ILE A 146 0.82 -12.47 0.57
N LEU A 147 -0.50 -12.31 0.34
CA LEU A 147 -1.27 -11.18 0.84
C LEU A 147 -1.32 -11.17 2.36
N SER A 148 -0.92 -10.03 2.95
CA SER A 148 -0.96 -9.79 4.40
C SER A 148 -2.22 -9.04 4.81
N GLU A 149 -2.71 -9.32 6.01
CA GLU A 149 -3.84 -8.59 6.58
C GLU A 149 -3.38 -7.21 7.06
N ILE A 150 -4.01 -6.15 6.54
CA ILE A 150 -3.72 -4.78 6.95
C ILE A 150 -4.45 -4.47 8.26
N LEU A 151 -3.69 -4.25 9.33
CA LEU A 151 -4.20 -3.86 10.65
C LEU A 151 -4.36 -2.34 10.75
N LYS A 152 -3.40 -1.59 10.21
CA LYS A 152 -3.40 -0.12 10.25
C LYS A 152 -2.67 0.44 9.04
N TRP A 153 -3.18 1.53 8.47
CA TRP A 153 -2.58 2.21 7.33
C TRP A 153 -2.44 3.71 7.59
N ARG A 154 -1.26 4.26 7.32
CA ARG A 154 -0.93 5.69 7.37
C ARG A 154 0.10 6.01 6.29
N PRO A 155 0.23 7.29 5.87
CA PRO A 155 1.12 7.68 4.76
C PRO A 155 2.59 7.27 4.87
N GLY A 156 3.11 7.07 6.09
CA GLY A 156 4.48 6.61 6.31
C GLY A 156 4.61 5.42 7.26
N LYS A 157 3.49 4.77 7.60
CA LYS A 157 3.49 3.59 8.48
C LYS A 157 2.31 2.67 8.21
N ILE A 158 2.59 1.39 7.99
CA ILE A 158 1.59 0.34 7.83
C ILE A 158 1.88 -0.75 8.86
N ASP A 159 0.87 -1.14 9.62
CA ASP A 159 0.95 -2.33 10.49
C ASP A 159 0.18 -3.46 9.80
N VAL A 160 0.84 -4.60 9.59
CA VAL A 160 0.23 -5.80 8.99
C VAL A 160 0.43 -7.02 9.87
N LYS A 161 -0.47 -8.01 9.72
CA LYS A 161 -0.26 -9.34 10.28
C LYS A 161 0.44 -10.21 9.26
N ILE A 162 1.55 -10.83 9.66
CA ILE A 162 2.30 -11.76 8.81
C ILE A 162 1.44 -13.02 8.61
N PRO A 163 1.21 -13.48 7.36
CA PRO A 163 0.47 -14.72 7.11
C PRO A 163 1.11 -15.91 7.82
N ALA A 164 0.30 -16.83 8.35
CA ALA A 164 0.80 -17.98 9.11
C ALA A 164 1.63 -18.96 8.26
N ASN A 165 1.44 -18.93 6.93
CA ASN A 165 2.17 -19.72 5.95
C ASN A 165 3.21 -18.90 5.17
N ALA A 166 3.53 -17.67 5.62
CA ALA A 166 4.56 -16.88 4.97
C ALA A 166 5.95 -17.47 5.23
N GLU A 167 6.80 -17.39 4.22
CA GLU A 167 8.24 -17.68 4.31
C GLU A 167 9.03 -16.36 4.28
N SER A 168 10.31 -16.42 4.64
CA SER A 168 11.23 -15.29 4.47
C SER A 168 11.23 -14.83 3.01
N GLY A 169 11.33 -13.53 2.80
CA GLY A 169 11.34 -12.96 1.45
C GLY A 169 11.03 -11.47 1.47
N ASP A 170 10.71 -10.94 0.30
CA ASP A 170 10.50 -9.51 0.14
C ASP A 170 9.10 -9.07 0.60
N VAL A 171 9.08 -7.95 1.31
CA VAL A 171 7.89 -7.16 1.58
C VAL A 171 7.71 -6.15 0.46
N ILE A 172 6.51 -6.13 -0.13
CA ILE A 172 6.13 -5.19 -1.18
C ILE A 172 4.82 -4.49 -0.78
N VAL A 173 4.80 -3.16 -0.84
CA VAL A 173 3.59 -2.35 -0.75
C VAL A 173 3.09 -2.05 -2.16
N GLN A 174 1.83 -2.36 -2.42
CA GLN A 174 1.17 -2.14 -3.71
C GLN A 174 0.04 -1.11 -3.57
N LEU A 175 0.12 -0.02 -4.32
CA LEU A 175 -0.91 1.01 -4.37
C LEU A 175 -1.78 0.83 -5.60
N ALA A 176 -3.08 0.63 -5.41
CA ALA A 176 -4.04 0.42 -6.48
C ALA A 176 -4.24 1.72 -7.28
N SER A 177 -4.17 1.61 -8.60
CA SER A 177 -4.64 2.62 -9.54
C SER A 177 -5.77 2.05 -10.39
N SER A 178 -6.83 2.84 -10.55
CA SER A 178 -7.89 2.59 -11.51
C SER A 178 -7.77 3.60 -12.63
N ASP A 179 -7.19 3.16 -13.73
CA ASP A 179 -7.06 3.95 -14.94
C ASP A 179 -8.38 3.91 -15.73
N PRO A 180 -8.77 4.99 -16.42
CA PRO A 180 -9.94 4.96 -17.29
C PRO A 180 -9.71 4.03 -18.49
N LEU A 181 -10.79 3.53 -19.09
CA LEU A 181 -10.76 2.86 -20.39
C LEU A 181 -10.34 3.84 -21.50
N PRO A 182 -9.96 3.37 -22.70
CA PRO A 182 -9.52 4.26 -23.80
C PRO A 182 -10.55 5.33 -24.22
N ASP A 183 -11.85 5.08 -24.02
CA ASP A 183 -12.93 6.05 -24.25
C ASP A 183 -13.15 6.99 -23.05
N GLY A 184 -12.33 6.85 -21.99
CA GLY A 184 -12.39 7.58 -20.75
C GLY A 184 -13.46 7.14 -19.76
N SER A 185 -14.24 6.11 -20.09
CA SER A 185 -15.21 5.52 -19.17
C SER A 185 -14.51 4.72 -18.07
N CYS A 186 -15.22 4.44 -16.98
CA CYS A 186 -14.69 3.62 -15.89
C CYS A 186 -14.91 2.13 -16.18
N CYS A 187 -13.99 1.22 -15.87
CA CYS A 187 -12.57 1.42 -15.53
C CYS A 187 -11.80 0.22 -16.07
N ALA A 188 -10.53 0.41 -16.41
CA ALA A 188 -9.64 -0.71 -16.72
C ALA A 188 -9.43 -1.59 -15.47
N PRO A 189 -9.03 -2.88 -15.64
CA PRO A 189 -8.67 -3.72 -14.51
C PRO A 189 -7.62 -3.05 -13.62
N VAL A 190 -7.81 -3.13 -12.29
CA VAL A 190 -6.93 -2.51 -11.30
C VAL A 190 -5.49 -2.99 -11.48
N LYS A 191 -4.56 -2.04 -11.51
CA LYS A 191 -3.12 -2.29 -11.53
C LYS A 191 -2.47 -1.60 -10.34
N TYR A 192 -1.20 -1.93 -10.10
CA TYR A 192 -0.51 -1.50 -8.89
C TYR A 192 0.80 -0.75 -9.19
N ALA A 193 1.02 0.33 -8.47
CA ALA A 193 2.35 0.88 -8.28
C ALA A 193 3.00 0.15 -7.10
N GLU A 194 4.23 -0.34 -7.29
CA GLU A 194 4.92 -1.16 -6.30
C GLU A 194 6.05 -0.38 -5.61
N SER A 195 6.27 -0.66 -4.33
CA SER A 195 7.45 -0.20 -3.61
C SER A 195 8.72 -0.92 -4.06
N ASN A 196 9.87 -0.44 -3.58
CA ASN A 196 11.05 -1.29 -3.54
C ASN A 196 10.79 -2.57 -2.73
N PRO A 197 11.41 -3.70 -3.11
CA PRO A 197 11.50 -4.86 -2.24
C PRO A 197 12.27 -4.52 -0.97
N MET A 198 11.82 -5.05 0.16
CA MET A 198 12.52 -5.00 1.43
C MET A 198 12.48 -6.37 2.09
N PRO A 199 13.62 -7.07 2.27
CA PRO A 199 13.63 -8.43 2.80
C PRO A 199 13.25 -8.46 4.28
N VAL A 200 12.41 -9.43 4.65
CA VAL A 200 12.13 -9.81 6.05
C VAL A 200 12.57 -11.25 6.29
N SER A 201 13.22 -11.49 7.43
CA SER A 201 13.54 -12.85 7.87
C SER A 201 12.40 -13.37 8.76
N LEU A 202 11.80 -14.47 8.36
CA LEU A 202 10.80 -15.16 9.17
C LEU A 202 11.45 -16.34 9.90
N ILE A 203 11.36 -16.31 11.22
CA ILE A 203 11.80 -17.41 12.08
C ILE A 203 10.62 -18.32 12.45
N PRO A 204 10.87 -19.64 12.58
CA PRO A 204 9.87 -20.55 13.10
C PRO A 204 9.48 -20.17 14.54
N SER A 205 8.18 -20.05 14.81
CA SER A 205 7.68 -19.98 16.19
C SER A 205 7.91 -21.31 16.91
N ILE A 206 8.47 -21.25 18.11
CA ILE A 206 8.65 -22.41 18.99
C ILE A 206 7.91 -22.17 20.30
N SER A 207 7.03 -23.10 20.66
CA SER A 207 6.38 -23.18 21.96
C SER A 207 6.83 -24.42 22.72
N PHE A 208 6.74 -24.43 24.05
CA PHE A 208 7.06 -25.61 24.84
C PHE A 208 6.18 -25.78 26.07
N ALA A 209 5.96 -27.03 26.45
CA ALA A 209 5.23 -27.39 27.67
C ALA A 209 5.71 -28.73 28.26
N PRO A 210 5.67 -28.91 29.60
CA PRO A 210 5.38 -27.88 30.59
C PRO A 210 6.55 -26.89 30.74
N ASN A 211 6.28 -25.71 31.28
CA ASN A 211 7.30 -24.67 31.51
C ASN A 211 8.08 -24.83 32.84
N ARG A 212 7.79 -25.89 33.60
CA ARG A 212 8.45 -26.22 34.86
C ARG A 212 8.31 -27.70 35.17
N GLY A 213 9.23 -28.22 35.97
CA GLY A 213 9.18 -29.57 36.49
C GLY A 213 10.52 -30.00 37.08
N PRO A 214 10.57 -31.12 37.81
CA PRO A 214 11.82 -31.70 38.29
C PRO A 214 12.70 -32.19 37.14
N VAL A 215 13.95 -32.53 37.47
CA VAL A 215 14.84 -33.28 36.57
C VAL A 215 14.12 -34.52 36.00
N GLY A 216 14.32 -34.79 34.72
CA GLY A 216 13.65 -35.88 34.01
C GLY A 216 12.26 -35.55 33.46
N THR A 217 11.72 -34.35 33.73
CA THR A 217 10.44 -33.92 33.12
C THR A 217 10.52 -33.97 31.60
N LYS A 218 9.50 -34.56 30.96
CA LYS A 218 9.32 -34.52 29.51
C LYS A 218 8.84 -33.14 29.10
N VAL A 219 9.64 -32.42 28.33
CA VAL A 219 9.29 -31.15 27.71
C VAL A 219 9.03 -31.39 26.23
N VAL A 220 7.85 -30.99 25.77
CA VAL A 220 7.45 -31.05 24.36
C VAL A 220 7.64 -29.67 23.77
N LEU A 221 8.53 -29.56 22.79
CA LEU A 221 8.71 -28.40 21.94
C LEU A 221 7.81 -28.59 20.71
N SER A 222 6.95 -27.61 20.43
CA SER A 222 6.09 -27.57 19.26
C SER A 222 6.45 -26.36 18.40
N GLY A 223 6.70 -26.60 17.13
CA GLY A 223 7.10 -25.57 16.18
C GLY A 223 6.94 -26.08 14.75
N GLN A 224 7.63 -25.44 13.81
CA GLN A 224 7.68 -25.85 12.41
C GLN A 224 9.14 -25.94 11.97
N GLN A 225 9.38 -26.65 10.87
CA GLN A 225 10.69 -26.70 10.19
C GLN A 225 11.85 -27.20 11.06
N PHE A 226 11.60 -28.08 12.03
CA PHE A 226 12.67 -28.76 12.78
C PHE A 226 13.45 -29.79 11.93
N GLY A 227 13.01 -30.07 10.69
CA GLY A 227 13.56 -31.13 9.86
C GLY A 227 13.06 -32.53 10.25
N ASP A 228 13.23 -33.50 9.35
CA ASP A 228 12.74 -34.87 9.53
C ASP A 228 13.48 -35.65 10.62
N ALA A 229 14.73 -35.27 10.89
CA ALA A 229 15.58 -35.88 11.91
C ALA A 229 16.58 -34.86 12.45
N LYS A 230 17.13 -35.17 13.63
CA LYS A 230 18.19 -34.38 14.26
C LYS A 230 19.46 -34.40 13.40
N GLY A 231 19.89 -33.24 12.93
CA GLY A 231 21.15 -33.02 12.24
C GLY A 231 22.38 -33.08 13.15
N PRO A 232 23.58 -33.14 12.56
CA PRO A 232 24.84 -33.21 13.29
C PRO A 232 25.12 -31.94 14.11
N ASN A 233 24.67 -30.78 13.64
CA ASN A 233 24.89 -29.49 14.29
C ASN A 233 23.71 -29.05 15.18
N ASP A 234 22.62 -29.82 15.21
CA ASP A 234 21.44 -29.46 16.00
C ASP A 234 21.72 -29.70 17.48
N ALA A 235 21.39 -28.71 18.31
CA ALA A 235 21.51 -28.81 19.74
C ALA A 235 20.28 -28.18 20.41
N ILE A 236 19.80 -28.84 21.47
CA ILE A 236 18.83 -28.25 22.39
C ILE A 236 19.51 -28.19 23.74
N THR A 237 19.48 -27.02 24.36
CA THR A 237 20.06 -26.81 25.68
C THR A 237 19.03 -26.20 26.62
N ILE A 238 19.11 -26.56 27.91
CA ILE A 238 18.35 -25.92 28.99
C ILE A 238 19.38 -25.36 29.97
N GLY A 239 19.40 -24.04 30.15
CA GLY A 239 20.42 -23.37 30.97
C GLY A 239 21.86 -23.62 30.49
N GLY A 240 22.05 -23.68 29.16
CA GLY A 240 23.35 -23.97 28.53
C GLY A 240 23.79 -25.44 28.57
N LYS A 241 23.00 -26.34 29.17
CA LYS A 241 23.31 -27.78 29.23
C LYS A 241 22.58 -28.56 28.15
N PRO A 242 23.26 -29.40 27.36
CA PRO A 242 22.62 -30.28 26.38
C PRO A 242 21.56 -31.17 27.04
N VAL A 243 20.45 -31.37 26.34
CA VAL A 243 19.36 -32.25 26.80
C VAL A 243 19.32 -33.56 26.01
N THR A 244 18.77 -34.59 26.62
CA THR A 244 18.47 -35.84 25.90
C THR A 244 17.22 -35.66 25.06
N ILE A 245 17.36 -35.82 23.74
CA ILE A 245 16.26 -35.80 22.78
C ILE A 245 15.63 -37.20 22.74
N ALA A 246 14.35 -37.28 23.11
CA ALA A 246 13.57 -38.52 23.13
C ALA A 246 12.82 -38.77 21.82
N LYS A 247 12.42 -37.69 21.13
CA LYS A 247 11.72 -37.76 19.85
C LYS A 247 12.04 -36.51 19.04
N TRP A 248 12.19 -36.68 17.73
CA TRP A 248 12.32 -35.59 16.77
C TRP A 248 11.33 -35.80 15.62
N SER A 249 10.70 -34.73 15.17
CA SER A 249 9.91 -34.68 13.96
C SER A 249 9.89 -33.23 13.44
N PRO A 250 9.42 -32.99 12.20
CA PRO A 250 9.35 -31.65 11.64
C PRO A 250 8.53 -30.64 12.45
N ARG A 251 7.65 -31.12 13.35
CA ARG A 251 6.74 -30.28 14.15
C ARG A 251 6.89 -30.44 15.66
N THR A 252 7.59 -31.47 16.12
CA THR A 252 7.62 -31.80 17.54
C THR A 252 8.97 -32.37 17.93
N ILE A 253 9.57 -31.78 18.96
CA ILE A 253 10.76 -32.35 19.60
C ILE A 253 10.41 -32.61 21.06
N VAL A 254 10.67 -33.83 21.54
CA VAL A 254 10.48 -34.20 22.94
C VAL A 254 11.85 -34.33 23.57
N VAL A 255 12.08 -33.61 24.66
CA VAL A 255 13.32 -33.64 25.43
C VAL A 255 13.04 -33.94 26.89
N HIS A 256 14.07 -34.35 27.63
CA HIS A 256 13.99 -34.50 29.08
C HIS A 256 14.85 -33.44 29.78
N VAL A 257 14.35 -32.87 30.88
CA VAL A 257 15.11 -31.96 31.73
C VAL A 257 16.37 -32.69 32.24
N PRO A 258 17.58 -32.18 31.96
CA PRO A 258 18.83 -32.89 32.29
C PRO A 258 19.12 -32.83 33.79
N LEU A 259 19.99 -33.75 34.24
CA LEU A 259 20.55 -33.67 35.59
C LEU A 259 21.32 -32.35 35.75
N ASN A 260 21.13 -31.67 36.89
CA ASN A 260 21.69 -30.36 37.19
C ASN A 260 21.17 -29.21 36.29
N ALA A 261 19.99 -29.35 35.68
CA ALA A 261 19.30 -28.22 35.08
C ALA A 261 19.10 -27.11 36.14
N VAL A 262 19.38 -25.88 35.75
CA VAL A 262 19.07 -24.69 36.54
C VAL A 262 17.82 -24.04 35.96
N SER A 263 17.03 -23.40 36.82
CA SER A 263 15.90 -22.58 36.39
C SER A 263 16.40 -21.49 35.42
N GLY A 264 15.65 -21.27 34.35
CA GLY A 264 15.89 -20.16 33.43
C GLY A 264 15.56 -18.79 34.05
N PRO A 265 15.87 -17.69 33.33
CA PRO A 265 15.44 -16.34 33.72
C PRO A 265 13.91 -16.19 33.76
#